data_AF-A0A7K4G244-F1
#
_entry.id   AF-A0A7K4G244-F1
#
_cell.length_a   1.000
_cell.length_b   1.000
_cell.length_c   1.000
_cell.angle_alpha   90.00
_cell.angle_beta   90.00
_cell.angle_gamma   90.00
#
_symmetry.space_group_name_H-M   'P 1'
#
loop_
_entity.id
_entity.type
_entity.pdbx_description
1 polymer ?
#
loop_
_entity_poly.entity_id
_entity_poly.type
_entity_poly.pdbx_seq_one_letter_code
_entity_poly.pdbx_strand_id
1 'polypeptide(L)'
;MNLYKTELKKGYPFSDYVVSEPSFTREEKEFAHELTAVLKRKESVKKFCSNYPQVKEKPLQELVDSLDVVFLSKRMPESEKDDLFKQLSSMLGGKNSDTVARFVVDKVYGFSLIQPLFDDPDLEELMINGSKEFVFVYHRQLGLCKTNLKFTPEELQEFLSQIPADARKQW
;
A
#
# COMPACT_ATOMS: atom_id res chain seq x y z
N MET A 1 2.89 11.71 6.87
CA MET A 1 2.56 11.22 8.23
C MET A 1 2.19 9.75 8.08
N ASN A 2 3.04 8.85 8.59
CA ASN A 2 2.92 7.40 8.37
C ASN A 2 1.63 6.87 9.02
N LEU A 3 0.75 6.23 8.25
CA LEU A 3 -0.52 5.69 8.76
C LEU A 3 -0.33 4.44 9.62
N TYR A 4 0.81 3.78 9.46
CA TYR A 4 1.10 2.50 10.06
C TYR A 4 1.76 2.70 11.41
N LYS A 5 1.33 1.92 12.40
CA LYS A 5 1.99 1.86 13.71
C LYS A 5 2.94 0.69 13.72
N THR A 6 4.17 0.94 14.14
CA THR A 6 5.21 -0.08 14.28
C THR A 6 5.38 -0.40 15.76
N GLU A 7 5.32 -1.68 16.12
CA GLU A 7 5.51 -2.17 17.48
C GLU A 7 6.64 -3.22 17.48
N LEU A 8 7.65 -3.00 18.33
CA LEU A 8 8.80 -3.89 18.48
C LEU A 8 8.61 -4.78 19.71
N LYS A 9 8.69 -6.10 19.54
CA LYS A 9 8.65 -7.07 20.64
C LYS A 9 9.92 -7.90 20.64
N LYS A 10 10.73 -7.76 21.69
CA LYS A 10 11.93 -8.57 21.86
C LYS A 10 11.54 -10.03 22.06
N GLY A 11 12.16 -10.92 21.29
CA GLY A 11 11.84 -12.34 21.27
C GLY A 11 13.06 -13.20 20.94
N TYR A 12 12.90 -14.52 21.07
CA TYR A 12 13.89 -15.52 20.70
C TYR A 12 13.21 -16.61 19.86
N PRO A 13 13.81 -17.09 18.74
CA PRO A 13 15.15 -16.77 18.23
C PRO A 13 15.27 -15.43 17.48
N PHE A 14 14.16 -14.73 17.24
CA PHE A 14 14.13 -13.40 16.63
C PHE A 14 13.15 -12.48 17.36
N SER A 15 13.37 -11.17 17.26
CA SER A 15 12.41 -10.17 17.71
C SER A 15 11.29 -10.01 16.68
N ASP A 16 10.09 -9.62 17.11
CA ASP A 16 8.99 -9.30 16.20
C ASP A 16 8.94 -7.80 15.90
N TYR A 17 8.78 -7.47 14.63
CA TYR A 17 8.54 -6.13 14.10
C TYR A 17 7.12 -6.10 13.55
N VAL A 18 6.16 -5.62 14.33
CA VAL A 18 4.73 -5.67 14.00
C VAL A 18 4.31 -4.37 13.35
N VAL A 19 3.88 -4.44 12.09
CA VAL A 19 3.25 -3.34 11.38
C VAL A 19 1.74 -3.47 11.49
N SER A 20 1.12 -2.52 12.18
CA SER A 20 -0.33 -2.46 12.32
C SER A 20 -0.91 -1.50 11.28
N GLU A 21 -1.82 -2.02 10.46
CA GLU A 21 -2.67 -1.19 9.59
C GLU A 21 -3.56 -0.28 10.47
N PRO A 22 -3.96 0.90 9.99
CA PRO A 22 -4.98 1.69 10.66
C PRO A 22 -6.26 0.86 10.88
N SER A 23 -6.89 1.04 12.04
CA SER A 23 -8.11 0.32 12.40
C SER A 23 -9.28 0.80 11.55
N PHE A 24 -9.56 0.06 10.48
CA PHE A 24 -10.75 0.25 9.65
C PHE A 24 -11.90 -0.63 10.14
N THR A 25 -13.11 -0.12 9.99
CA THR A 25 -14.32 -0.95 10.02
C THR A 25 -14.33 -1.90 8.81
N ARG A 26 -15.12 -2.97 8.88
CA ARG A 26 -15.25 -3.92 7.77
C ARG A 26 -15.72 -3.23 6.48
N GLU A 27 -16.68 -2.33 6.60
CA GLU A 27 -17.21 -1.55 5.48
C GLU A 27 -16.15 -0.65 4.85
N GLU A 28 -15.34 0.03 5.66
CA GLU A 28 -14.24 0.88 5.15
C GLU A 28 -13.16 0.08 4.44
N LYS A 29 -12.87 -1.14 4.92
CA LYS A 29 -11.89 -2.02 4.29
C LYS A 29 -12.39 -2.58 2.95
N GLU A 30 -13.65 -3.00 2.89
CA GLU A 30 -14.28 -3.44 1.64
C GLU A 30 -14.35 -2.29 0.62
N PHE A 31 -14.77 -1.11 1.07
CA PHE A 31 -14.78 0.11 0.26
C PHE A 31 -13.40 0.46 -0.32
N ALA A 32 -12.36 0.48 0.52
CA ALA A 32 -11.00 0.78 0.07
C ALA A 32 -10.47 -0.26 -0.92
N HIS A 33 -10.81 -1.53 -0.73
CA HIS A 33 -10.41 -2.61 -1.63
C HIS A 33 -11.07 -2.46 -3.02
N GLU A 34 -12.38 -2.20 -3.06
CA GLU A 34 -13.10 -1.95 -4.32
C GLU A 34 -12.60 -0.68 -5.02
N LEU A 35 -12.36 0.41 -4.27
CA LEU A 35 -11.83 1.64 -4.86
C LEU A 35 -10.42 1.42 -5.44
N THR A 36 -9.58 0.65 -4.75
CA THR A 36 -8.25 0.25 -5.27
C THR A 36 -8.40 -0.57 -6.56
N ALA A 37 -9.38 -1.47 -6.64
CA ALA A 37 -9.62 -2.27 -7.84
C ALA A 37 -10.07 -1.41 -9.03
N VAL A 38 -10.91 -0.40 -8.80
CA VAL A 38 -11.33 0.58 -9.81
C VAL A 38 -10.14 1.40 -10.31
N LEU A 39 -9.30 1.90 -9.40
CA LEU A 39 -8.12 2.70 -9.76
C LEU A 39 -7.09 1.86 -10.52
N LYS A 40 -6.94 0.56 -10.20
CA LYS A 40 -6.13 -0.40 -10.96
C LYS A 40 -6.79 -0.88 -12.25
N ARG A 41 -7.94 -0.32 -12.65
CA ARG A 41 -8.75 -0.70 -13.83
C ARG A 41 -9.15 -2.17 -13.88
N LYS A 42 -9.22 -2.84 -12.72
CA LYS A 42 -9.70 -4.23 -12.58
C LYS A 42 -11.23 -4.30 -12.48
N GLU A 43 -11.87 -3.18 -12.12
CA GLU A 43 -13.32 -3.08 -11.93
C GLU A 43 -13.87 -1.80 -12.57
N SER A 44 -15.16 -1.78 -12.90
CA SER A 44 -15.79 -0.66 -13.60
C SER A 44 -16.29 0.42 -12.62
N VAL A 45 -16.00 1.68 -12.94
CA VAL A 45 -16.44 2.86 -12.17
C VAL A 45 -17.95 2.85 -11.94
N LYS A 46 -18.74 2.50 -12.97
CA LYS A 46 -20.20 2.39 -12.90
C LYS A 46 -20.70 1.43 -11.83
N LYS A 47 -20.07 0.26 -11.73
CA LYS A 47 -20.45 -0.76 -10.75
C LYS A 47 -20.13 -0.27 -9.34
N PHE A 48 -18.96 0.34 -9.15
CA PHE A 48 -18.55 0.92 -7.87
C PHE A 48 -19.48 2.06 -7.40
N CYS A 49 -19.79 3.02 -8.27
CA CYS A 49 -20.69 4.13 -7.93
C CYS A 49 -22.12 3.68 -7.64
N SER A 50 -22.54 2.52 -8.16
CA SER A 50 -23.84 1.92 -7.82
C SER A 50 -23.88 1.39 -6.38
N ASN A 51 -22.76 0.84 -5.90
CA ASN A 51 -22.62 0.37 -4.51
C ASN A 51 -22.38 1.52 -3.53
N TYR A 52 -21.72 2.59 -4.00
CA TYR A 52 -21.30 3.72 -3.18
C TYR A 52 -21.79 5.06 -3.75
N PRO A 53 -23.08 5.40 -3.55
CA PRO A 53 -23.69 6.61 -4.11
C PRO A 53 -23.08 7.92 -3.59
N GLN A 54 -22.33 7.87 -2.49
CA GLN A 54 -21.55 9.00 -1.98
C GLN A 54 -20.41 9.43 -2.92
N VAL A 55 -19.92 8.53 -3.78
CA VAL A 55 -18.85 8.83 -4.75
C VAL A 55 -19.46 9.14 -6.11
N LYS A 56 -19.24 10.36 -6.60
CA LYS A 56 -19.72 10.78 -7.93
C LYS A 56 -18.94 10.06 -9.04
N GLU A 57 -19.67 9.57 -10.05
CA GLU A 57 -19.10 8.85 -11.19
C GLU A 57 -18.16 9.73 -12.03
N LYS A 58 -18.57 10.96 -12.37
CA LYS A 58 -17.79 11.85 -13.25
C LYS A 58 -16.38 12.15 -12.70
N PRO A 59 -16.21 12.63 -11.45
CA PRO A 59 -14.87 12.86 -10.89
C PRO A 59 -14.02 11.59 -10.79
N LEU A 60 -14.64 10.44 -10.49
CA LEU A 60 -13.91 9.17 -10.40
C LEU A 60 -13.43 8.70 -11.78
N GLN A 61 -14.24 8.90 -12.82
CA GLN A 61 -13.84 8.57 -14.19
C GLN A 61 -12.69 9.48 -14.66
N GLU A 62 -12.79 10.79 -14.44
CA GLU A 62 -11.71 11.75 -14.74
C GLU A 62 -10.41 11.38 -14.02
N LEU A 63 -10.52 10.95 -12.75
CA LEU A 63 -9.38 10.47 -11.98
C LEU A 63 -8.75 9.24 -12.64
N VAL A 64 -9.53 8.19 -12.88
CA VAL A 64 -9.04 6.94 -13.50
C VAL A 64 -8.43 7.17 -14.89
N ASP A 65 -8.98 8.11 -15.65
CA ASP A 65 -8.49 8.48 -16.97
C ASP A 65 -7.19 9.29 -16.88
N SER A 66 -7.04 10.14 -15.86
CA SER A 66 -5.80 10.88 -15.59
C SER A 66 -4.68 10.00 -15.05
N LEU A 67 -5.02 8.87 -14.41
CA LEU A 67 -4.05 7.90 -13.92
C LEU A 67 -3.54 7.02 -15.07
N ASP A 68 -2.26 7.15 -15.37
CA ASP A 68 -1.58 6.25 -16.29
C ASP A 68 -1.20 4.95 -15.55
N VAL A 69 -1.74 3.83 -16.02
CA VAL A 69 -1.60 2.49 -15.40
C VAL A 69 -0.12 2.11 -15.25
N VAL A 70 0.74 2.64 -16.12
CA VAL A 70 2.19 2.43 -16.10
C VAL A 70 2.85 3.04 -14.84
N PHE A 71 2.26 4.06 -14.24
CA PHE A 71 2.77 4.69 -13.02
C PHE A 71 2.36 3.96 -11.74
N LEU A 72 1.27 3.17 -11.77
CA LEU A 72 0.79 2.39 -10.61
C LEU A 72 1.79 1.33 -10.14
N SER A 73 2.71 0.95 -11.02
CA SER A 73 3.75 -0.04 -10.79
C SER A 73 5.15 0.58 -10.64
N LYS A 74 5.25 1.90 -10.45
CA LYS A 74 6.52 2.60 -10.28
C LYS A 74 6.55 3.44 -9.01
N ARG A 75 7.76 3.74 -8.53
CA ARG A 75 7.97 4.70 -7.44
C ARG A 75 7.55 6.09 -7.91
N MET A 76 6.40 6.55 -7.43
CA MET A 76 5.86 7.88 -7.72
C MET A 76 6.53 8.94 -6.83
N PRO A 77 6.80 10.16 -7.34
CA PRO A 77 7.23 11.28 -6.51
C PRO A 77 6.21 11.61 -5.40
N GLU A 78 6.70 12.06 -4.24
CA GLU A 78 5.83 12.50 -3.11
C GLU A 78 4.78 13.52 -3.55
N SER A 79 5.13 14.44 -4.47
CA SER A 79 4.22 15.47 -4.97
C SER A 79 2.97 14.92 -5.66
N GLU A 80 3.13 13.86 -6.47
CA GLU A 80 2.00 13.26 -7.19
C GLU A 80 1.13 12.41 -6.26
N LYS A 81 1.75 11.74 -5.26
CA LYS A 81 1.00 11.05 -4.20
C LYS A 81 0.12 12.04 -3.42
N ASP A 82 0.68 13.20 -3.08
CA ASP A 82 -0.04 14.25 -2.37
C ASP A 82 -1.21 14.81 -3.19
N ASP A 83 -1.04 14.98 -4.50
CA ASP A 83 -2.09 15.48 -5.38
C ASP A 83 -3.22 14.47 -5.54
N LEU A 84 -2.91 13.18 -5.70
CA LEU A 84 -3.91 12.13 -5.70
C LEU A 84 -4.63 12.03 -4.35
N PHE A 85 -3.89 12.11 -3.25
CA PHE A 85 -4.47 12.12 -1.91
C PHE A 85 -5.48 13.25 -1.75
N LYS A 86 -5.15 14.48 -2.18
CA LYS A 86 -6.06 15.63 -2.15
C LYS A 86 -7.32 15.41 -3.00
N GLN A 87 -7.16 14.81 -4.18
CA GLN A 87 -8.30 14.51 -5.05
C GLN A 87 -9.22 13.48 -4.39
N LEU A 88 -8.66 12.37 -3.88
CA LEU A 88 -9.44 11.34 -3.18
C LEU A 88 -10.07 11.84 -1.89
N SER A 89 -9.37 12.60 -1.05
CA SER A 89 -9.94 13.14 0.19
C SER A 89 -11.09 14.09 -0.10
N SER A 90 -10.97 14.94 -1.13
CA SER A 90 -12.06 15.82 -1.56
C SER A 90 -13.30 15.06 -2.07
N MET A 91 -13.10 13.87 -2.64
CA MET A 91 -14.18 13.01 -3.13
C MET A 91 -14.84 12.19 -2.02
N LEU A 92 -14.08 11.77 -0.99
CA LEU A 92 -14.55 10.80 0.01
C LEU A 92 -15.35 11.41 1.18
N GLY A 93 -15.42 12.73 1.32
CA GLY A 93 -16.51 13.45 2.00
C GLY A 93 -16.97 12.97 3.39
N GLY A 94 -16.09 12.39 4.22
CA GLY A 94 -16.47 11.71 5.48
C GLY A 94 -15.40 11.78 6.58
N LYS A 95 -15.75 11.42 7.83
CA LYS A 95 -14.86 11.54 9.01
C LYS A 95 -13.53 10.78 8.89
N ASN A 96 -13.50 9.67 8.14
CA ASN A 96 -12.30 8.86 7.89
C ASN A 96 -11.81 8.94 6.43
N SER A 97 -12.33 9.90 5.66
CA SER A 97 -12.00 10.07 4.23
C SER A 97 -10.50 10.20 4.00
N ASP A 98 -9.79 10.96 4.83
CA ASP A 98 -8.34 11.13 4.71
C ASP A 98 -7.57 9.82 4.96
N THR A 99 -7.96 9.05 5.96
CA THR A 99 -7.31 7.77 6.30
C THR A 99 -7.54 6.74 5.19
N VAL A 100 -8.78 6.68 4.67
CA VAL A 100 -9.14 5.79 3.55
C VAL A 100 -8.45 6.23 2.27
N ALA A 101 -8.45 7.53 1.96
CA ALA A 101 -7.76 8.09 0.79
C ALA A 101 -6.29 7.72 0.81
N ARG A 102 -5.58 7.97 1.93
CA ARG A 102 -4.16 7.59 2.07
C ARG A 102 -3.95 6.09 1.92
N PHE A 103 -4.76 5.26 2.56
CA PHE A 103 -4.64 3.82 2.43
C PHE A 103 -4.84 3.34 0.99
N VAL A 104 -5.78 3.93 0.26
CA VAL A 104 -5.99 3.65 -1.16
C VAL A 104 -4.80 4.14 -1.99
N VAL A 105 -4.28 5.35 -1.74
CA VAL A 105 -3.06 5.84 -2.40
C VAL A 105 -1.90 4.87 -2.16
N ASP A 106 -1.66 4.42 -0.94
CA ASP A 106 -0.56 3.50 -0.60
C ASP A 106 -0.74 2.10 -1.22
N LYS A 107 -1.98 1.64 -1.42
CA LYS A 107 -2.29 0.35 -2.08
C LYS A 107 -2.23 0.44 -3.61
N VAL A 108 -2.54 1.61 -4.16
CA VAL A 108 -2.48 1.88 -5.59
C VAL A 108 -1.04 2.26 -6.00
N TYR A 109 -0.26 2.87 -5.11
CA TYR A 109 1.08 3.39 -5.38
C TYR A 109 2.09 3.05 -4.29
N GLY A 110 3.28 2.61 -4.71
CA GLY A 110 4.40 2.26 -3.84
C GLY A 110 4.59 0.76 -3.70
N PHE A 111 5.41 0.34 -2.73
CA PHE A 111 5.69 -1.08 -2.50
C PHE A 111 4.59 -1.78 -1.67
N SER A 112 3.37 -1.24 -1.69
CA SER A 112 2.20 -1.80 -0.98
C SER A 112 2.52 -2.04 0.50
N LEU A 113 2.38 -3.28 0.95
CA LEU A 113 2.57 -3.79 2.30
C LEU A 113 3.87 -3.35 2.99
N ILE A 114 4.96 -3.17 2.23
CA ILE A 114 6.30 -2.91 2.82
C ILE A 114 6.72 -1.46 2.78
N GLN A 115 5.89 -0.56 2.24
CA GLN A 115 6.15 0.88 2.27
C GLN A 115 6.52 1.39 3.68
N PRO A 116 5.84 0.97 4.77
CA PRO A 116 6.18 1.40 6.13
C PRO A 116 7.58 0.98 6.57
N LEU A 117 8.10 -0.13 6.01
CA LEU A 117 9.43 -0.62 6.31
C LEU A 117 10.51 0.19 5.57
N PHE A 118 10.22 0.64 4.34
CA PHE A 118 11.11 1.53 3.59
C PHE A 118 11.22 2.92 4.21
N ASP A 119 10.14 3.38 4.84
CA ASP A 119 10.07 4.70 5.45
C ASP A 119 10.67 4.72 6.88
N ASP A 120 11.03 3.56 7.44
CA ASP A 120 11.65 3.44 8.76
C ASP A 120 13.19 3.61 8.66
N PRO A 121 13.76 4.72 9.18
CA PRO A 121 15.20 4.97 9.12
C PRO A 121 16.03 4.01 10.00
N ASP A 122 15.43 3.24 10.91
CA ASP A 122 16.11 2.28 11.78
C ASP A 122 16.24 0.88 11.17
N LEU A 123 15.68 0.66 9.98
CA LEU A 123 15.86 -0.57 9.21
C LEU A 123 17.00 -0.43 8.20
N GLU A 124 17.86 -1.45 8.14
CA GLU A 124 19.00 -1.49 7.22
C GLU A 124 18.74 -2.42 6.02
N GLU A 125 18.05 -3.53 6.27
CA GLU A 125 17.83 -4.57 5.27
C GLU A 125 16.38 -5.10 5.31
N LEU A 126 15.85 -5.40 4.13
CA LEU A 126 14.56 -6.02 3.89
C LEU A 126 14.78 -7.34 3.14
N MET A 127 14.36 -8.45 3.75
CA MET A 127 14.50 -9.80 3.21
C MET A 127 13.13 -10.38 2.85
N ILE A 128 12.94 -10.67 1.57
CA ILE A 128 11.71 -11.26 1.02
C ILE A 128 12.07 -12.61 0.39
N ASN A 129 11.78 -13.69 1.10
CA ASN A 129 12.22 -15.05 0.69
C ASN A 129 11.22 -15.77 -0.23
N GLY A 130 10.00 -15.25 -0.39
CA GLY A 130 8.98 -15.84 -1.25
C GLY A 130 7.57 -15.40 -0.91
N SER A 131 6.61 -15.74 -1.77
CA SER A 131 5.20 -15.52 -1.49
C SER A 131 4.76 -16.43 -0.35
N LYS A 132 3.98 -15.92 0.62
CA LYS A 132 3.49 -16.60 1.84
C LYS A 132 4.51 -16.76 2.98
N GLU A 133 5.78 -16.45 2.73
CA GLU A 133 6.79 -16.30 3.78
C GLU A 133 6.68 -14.94 4.45
N PHE A 134 7.10 -14.88 5.73
CA PHE A 134 7.18 -13.60 6.43
C PHE A 134 8.32 -12.77 5.84
N VAL A 135 8.09 -11.46 5.72
CA VAL A 135 9.18 -10.51 5.46
C VAL A 135 10.04 -10.42 6.70
N PHE A 136 11.37 -10.49 6.53
CA PHE A 136 12.32 -10.25 7.60
C PHE A 136 12.98 -8.90 7.42
N VAL A 137 13.33 -8.26 8.52
CA VAL A 137 14.03 -6.97 8.52
C VAL A 137 15.24 -7.03 9.42
N TYR A 138 16.28 -6.29 9.05
CA TYR A 138 17.41 -6.05 9.93
C TYR A 138 17.25 -4.67 10.57
N HIS A 139 16.96 -4.64 11.87
CA HIS A 139 16.81 -3.41 12.64
C HIS A 139 18.14 -3.06 13.32
N ARG A 140 18.61 -1.82 13.16
CA ARG A 140 19.94 -1.35 13.63
C ARG A 140 20.30 -1.77 15.05
N GLN A 141 19.33 -1.75 15.96
CA GLN A 141 19.54 -2.07 17.38
C GLN A 141 19.17 -3.50 17.78
N LEU A 142 18.28 -4.16 17.03
CA LEU A 142 17.68 -5.45 17.44
C LEU A 142 18.18 -6.61 16.59
N GLY A 143 18.91 -6.32 15.51
CA GLY A 143 19.34 -7.31 14.53
C GLY A 143 18.15 -7.86 13.75
N LEU A 144 18.16 -9.17 13.52
CA LEU A 144 17.15 -9.87 12.72
C LEU A 144 15.79 -9.86 13.42
N CYS A 145 14.82 -9.25 12.75
CA CYS A 145 13.43 -9.19 13.20
C CYS A 145 12.51 -9.86 12.18
N LYS A 146 11.54 -10.60 12.70
CA LYS A 146 10.45 -11.19 11.91
C LYS A 146 9.29 -10.20 11.86
N THR A 147 8.73 -9.96 10.68
CA THR A 147 7.52 -9.11 10.58
C THR A 147 6.24 -9.95 10.59
N ASN A 148 5.10 -9.29 10.80
CA ASN A 148 3.77 -9.87 10.57
C ASN A 148 3.33 -9.78 9.09
N LEU A 149 4.18 -9.26 8.20
CA LEU A 149 3.86 -8.97 6.82
C LEU A 149 4.17 -10.18 5.93
N LYS A 150 3.25 -10.51 5.03
CA LYS A 150 3.38 -11.58 4.02
C LYS A 150 2.84 -11.12 2.68
N PHE A 151 3.55 -11.42 1.61
CA PHE A 151 3.07 -11.20 0.26
C PHE A 151 2.14 -12.32 -0.20
N THR A 152 1.04 -11.98 -0.87
CA THR A 152 0.40 -12.92 -1.80
C THR A 152 1.27 -13.12 -3.04
N PRO A 153 1.10 -14.21 -3.81
CA PRO A 153 1.82 -14.40 -5.07
C PRO A 153 1.66 -13.22 -6.04
N GLU A 154 0.46 -12.67 -6.12
CA GLU A 154 0.13 -11.53 -6.99
C GLU A 154 0.84 -10.26 -6.53
N GLU A 155 0.81 -9.98 -5.23
CA GLU A 155 1.51 -8.82 -4.64
C GLU A 155 3.02 -8.93 -4.82
N LEU A 156 3.60 -10.12 -4.68
CA LEU A 156 5.04 -10.32 -4.89
C LEU A 156 5.42 -10.09 -6.35
N GLN A 157 4.65 -10.59 -7.30
CA GLN A 157 4.90 -10.34 -8.73
C GLN A 157 4.76 -8.86 -9.07
N GLU A 158 3.73 -8.18 -8.52
CA GLU A 158 3.54 -6.74 -8.68
C GLU A 158 4.75 -5.98 -8.11
N PHE A 159 5.21 -6.34 -6.91
CA PHE A 159 6.40 -5.75 -6.28
C PHE A 159 7.68 -5.96 -7.12
N LEU A 160 7.94 -7.20 -7.56
CA LEU A 160 9.11 -7.51 -8.39
C LEU A 160 9.09 -6.72 -9.70
N SER A 161 7.91 -6.50 -10.29
CA SER A 161 7.77 -5.71 -11.53
C SER A 161 8.24 -4.26 -11.40
N GLN A 162 8.19 -3.68 -10.19
CA GLN A 162 8.66 -2.32 -9.91
C GLN A 162 10.18 -2.22 -9.84
N ILE A 163 10.87 -3.35 -9.59
CA ILE A 163 12.33 -3.41 -9.52
C ILE A 163 12.90 -3.55 -10.94
N PRO A 164 13.79 -2.64 -11.38
CA PRO A 164 14.43 -2.73 -12.70
C PRO A 164 15.07 -4.10 -12.93
N ALA A 165 14.94 -4.64 -14.14
CA ALA A 165 15.51 -5.95 -14.47
C ALA A 165 17.03 -6.02 -14.19
N ASP A 166 17.75 -4.93 -14.44
CA ASP A 166 19.19 -4.82 -14.23
C ASP A 166 19.60 -4.86 -12.75
N ALA A 167 18.68 -4.49 -11.84
CA ALA A 167 18.86 -4.60 -10.40
C ALA A 167 18.59 -6.02 -9.88
N ARG A 168 17.90 -6.87 -10.67
CA ARG A 168 17.66 -8.28 -10.37
C ARG A 168 18.91 -9.09 -10.77
N LYS A 169 20.03 -8.87 -10.08
CA LYS A 169 21.22 -9.71 -10.27
C LYS A 169 20.83 -11.15 -9.91
N GLN A 170 20.76 -12.01 -10.92
CA GLN A 170 20.74 -13.46 -10.75
C GLN A 170 22.13 -13.84 -10.21
N TRP A 171 22.16 -14.46 -9.04
CA TRP A 171 23.35 -15.09 -8.47
C TRP A 171 23.43 -16.54 -8.96
#